data_AF-A0A5P1EKG1-F1
#
_entry.id   AF-A0A5P1EKG1-F1
#
_cell.length_a   1.000
_cell.length_b   1.000
_cell.length_c   1.000
_cell.angle_alpha   90.00
_cell.angle_beta   90.00
_cell.angle_gamma   90.00
#
_symmetry.space_group_name_H-M   'P 1'
#
loop_
_entity.id
_entity.type
_entity.pdbx_description
1 polymer ?
#
loop_
_entity_poly.entity_id
_entity_poly.type
_entity_poly.pdbx_seq_one_letter_code
_entity_poly.pdbx_strand_id
1 'polypeptide(L)'
;MVDRISQDEKIPLNTIQSKALIGVGAIGQVPILLVKPQAYMNFSGESVGPLAAYYQVPLRHVLLIYDEMSLPNGVMRLQPKGGHGHHNGVKSVMEHLDGCRDFPRLCIGIGNPPGSMDMRAYLLQKFSSEERTQVDSALEQGMEAVRTLVLRGFNGSINRFNLTQKYKYHKV
;
A
#
# COMPACT_ATOMS: atom_id res chain seq x y z
N MET A 1 -6.62 3.33 0.98
CA MET A 1 -5.79 3.08 2.19
C MET A 1 -5.13 4.35 2.73
N VAL A 2 -4.31 5.07 1.98
CA VAL A 2 -3.67 6.31 2.50
C VAL A 2 -4.69 7.33 2.99
N ASP A 3 -5.81 7.50 2.29
CA ASP A 3 -6.91 8.37 2.74
C ASP A 3 -7.54 7.89 4.07
N ARG A 4 -7.58 6.58 4.29
CA ARG A 4 -8.09 6.02 5.56
C ARG A 4 -7.12 6.32 6.70
N ILE A 5 -5.81 6.17 6.48
CA ILE A 5 -4.78 6.53 7.47
C ILE A 5 -4.86 8.03 7.78
N SER A 6 -5.00 8.87 6.75
CA SER A 6 -5.18 10.32 6.87
C SER A 6 -6.38 10.68 7.74
N GLN A 7 -7.52 10.01 7.56
CA GLN A 7 -8.73 10.23 8.36
C GLN A 7 -8.56 9.77 9.82
N ASP A 8 -8.07 8.55 10.03
CA ASP A 8 -7.98 7.94 11.37
C ASP A 8 -6.93 8.62 12.25
N GLU A 9 -5.82 9.09 11.66
CA GLU A 9 -4.75 9.81 12.36
C GLU A 9 -4.92 11.34 12.29
N LYS A 10 -5.98 11.83 11.63
CA LYS A 10 -6.27 13.27 11.43
C LYS A 10 -5.10 14.04 10.77
N ILE A 11 -4.45 13.42 9.80
CA ILE A 11 -3.33 14.00 9.05
C ILE A 11 -3.86 14.53 7.72
N PRO A 12 -4.01 15.85 7.52
CA PRO A 12 -4.52 16.40 6.27
C PRO A 12 -3.52 16.22 5.12
N LEU A 13 -4.01 15.78 3.96
CA LEU A 13 -3.24 15.68 2.71
C LEU A 13 -3.43 16.96 1.90
N ASN A 14 -2.81 18.06 2.33
CA ASN A 14 -3.04 19.40 1.79
C ASN A 14 -1.81 20.03 1.11
N THR A 15 -0.64 19.41 1.22
CA THR A 15 0.60 19.94 0.68
C THR A 15 0.94 19.20 -0.60
N ILE A 16 1.34 19.93 -1.65
CA ILE A 16 1.81 19.34 -2.91
C ILE A 16 3.32 19.48 -2.97
N GLN A 17 4.03 18.35 -3.07
CA GLN A 17 5.47 18.31 -3.23
C GLN A 17 5.87 17.13 -4.13
N SER A 18 6.84 17.33 -5.01
CA SER A 18 7.36 16.27 -5.89
C SER A 18 6.26 15.51 -6.65
N LYS A 19 5.27 16.23 -7.20
CA LYS A 19 4.09 15.66 -7.89
C LYS A 19 3.25 14.70 -7.02
N ALA A 20 3.26 14.84 -5.70
CA ALA A 20 2.42 14.07 -4.79
C ALA A 20 1.65 14.98 -3.83
N LEU A 21 0.46 14.54 -3.43
CA LEU A 21 -0.22 15.08 -2.25
C LEU A 21 0.40 14.43 -1.02
N ILE A 22 0.87 15.25 -0.09
CA ILE A 22 1.51 14.81 1.13
C ILE A 22 0.81 15.35 2.38
N GLY A 23 0.98 14.63 3.48
CA GLY A 23 0.55 15.04 4.80
C GLY A 23 1.57 14.56 5.83
N VAL A 24 1.91 15.44 6.78
CA VAL A 24 2.89 15.15 7.83
C VAL A 24 2.16 15.02 9.15
N GLY A 25 2.44 13.96 9.89
CA GLY A 25 1.88 13.73 11.21
C GLY A 25 2.65 12.66 11.97
N ALA A 26 1.97 11.95 12.86
CA ALA A 26 2.56 10.87 13.62
C ALA A 26 1.53 9.76 13.87
N ILE A 27 2.02 8.53 13.98
CA ILE A 27 1.27 7.42 14.57
C ILE A 27 1.89 7.16 15.94
N GLY A 28 1.14 7.45 17.01
CA GLY A 28 1.68 7.47 18.37
C GLY A 28 2.81 8.50 18.50
N GLN A 29 4.04 8.05 18.76
CA GLN A 29 5.23 8.91 18.83
C GLN A 29 6.10 8.87 17.57
N VAL A 30 5.74 8.07 16.57
CA VAL A 30 6.55 7.89 15.36
C VAL A 30 6.08 8.88 14.30
N PRO A 31 6.95 9.82 13.85
CA PRO A 31 6.59 10.74 12.78
C PRO A 31 6.41 9.98 11.46
N ILE A 32 5.37 10.32 10.72
CA ILE A 32 5.05 9.72 9.43
C ILE A 32 4.78 10.78 8.37
N LEU A 33 5.15 10.43 7.14
CA LEU A 33 4.82 11.17 5.93
C LEU A 33 3.86 10.32 5.10
N LEU A 34 2.64 10.80 4.94
CA LEU A 34 1.68 10.21 4.01
C LEU A 34 1.93 10.78 2.62
N VAL A 35 1.95 9.93 1.61
CA VAL A 35 2.23 10.31 0.22
C VAL A 35 1.21 9.65 -0.71
N LYS A 36 0.57 10.46 -1.55
CA LYS A 36 -0.25 10.04 -2.68
C LYS A 36 0.31 10.66 -3.97
N PRO A 37 1.14 9.92 -4.73
CA PRO A 37 1.60 10.37 -6.05
C PRO A 37 0.41 10.80 -6.91
N GLN A 38 0.52 11.95 -7.57
CA GLN A 38 -0.48 12.51 -8.49
C GLN A 38 -0.11 12.26 -9.95
N ALA A 39 1.05 11.65 -10.21
CA ALA A 39 1.42 11.16 -11.53
C ALA A 39 0.65 9.88 -11.89
N TYR A 40 0.76 9.43 -13.15
CA TYR A 40 0.24 8.12 -13.53
C TYR A 40 0.95 7.00 -12.79
N MET A 41 0.28 5.85 -12.65
CA MET A 41 0.77 4.71 -11.87
C MET A 41 2.20 4.30 -12.24
N ASN A 42 2.52 4.26 -13.54
CA ASN A 42 3.84 3.91 -14.07
C ASN A 42 4.95 4.95 -13.81
N PHE A 43 4.60 6.13 -13.26
CA PHE A 43 5.53 7.20 -12.88
C PHE A 43 5.51 7.48 -11.37
N SER A 44 4.95 6.57 -10.57
CA SER A 44 4.90 6.73 -9.11
C SER A 44 6.28 6.95 -8.47
N GLY A 45 7.33 6.36 -9.05
CA GLY A 45 8.72 6.52 -8.58
C GLY A 45 9.25 7.94 -8.69
N GLU A 46 8.78 8.73 -9.66
CA GLU A 46 9.18 10.14 -9.83
C GLU A 46 8.77 11.00 -8.63
N SER A 47 7.75 10.58 -7.89
CA SER A 47 7.35 11.23 -6.64
C SER A 47 8.07 10.63 -5.43
N VAL A 48 8.09 9.30 -5.33
CA VAL A 48 8.58 8.61 -4.13
C VAL A 48 10.08 8.80 -3.93
N GLY A 49 10.90 8.70 -4.98
CA GLY A 49 12.36 8.83 -4.89
C GLY A 49 12.79 10.20 -4.34
N PRO A 50 12.37 11.32 -4.96
CA PRO A 50 12.71 12.66 -4.48
C PRO A 50 12.18 12.96 -3.08
N LEU A 51 11.00 12.46 -2.70
CA LEU A 51 10.47 12.62 -1.34
C LEU A 51 11.30 11.86 -0.31
N ALA A 52 11.66 10.60 -0.60
CA ALA A 52 12.50 9.80 0.30
C ALA A 52 13.87 10.47 0.51
N ALA A 53 14.47 11.02 -0.55
CA ALA A 53 15.71 11.77 -0.47
C ALA A 53 15.56 13.09 0.30
N TYR A 54 14.51 13.88 0.02
CA TYR A 54 14.27 15.17 0.69
C TYR A 54 14.09 15.02 2.20
N TYR A 55 13.28 14.05 2.61
CA TYR A 55 13.01 13.76 4.03
C TYR A 55 14.03 12.82 4.68
N GLN A 56 15.07 12.41 3.95
CA GLN A 56 16.14 11.50 4.42
C GLN A 56 15.57 10.21 5.03
N VAL A 57 14.52 9.65 4.41
CA VAL A 57 13.82 8.47 4.91
C VAL A 57 14.60 7.20 4.52
N PRO A 58 15.06 6.38 5.49
CA PRO A 58 15.67 5.09 5.17
C PRO A 58 14.68 4.18 4.44
N LEU A 59 15.14 3.42 3.44
CA LEU A 59 14.27 2.55 2.62
C LEU A 59 13.46 1.53 3.46
N ARG A 60 14.03 1.04 4.56
CA ARG A 60 13.34 0.16 5.52
C ARG A 60 12.12 0.81 6.19
N HIS A 61 11.99 2.14 6.17
CA HIS A 61 10.85 2.90 6.69
C HIS A 61 9.87 3.34 5.59
N VAL A 62 10.15 3.02 4.32
CA VAL A 62 9.26 3.31 3.20
C VAL A 62 8.26 2.16 3.06
N LEU A 63 7.03 2.35 3.55
CA LEU A 63 5.94 1.40 3.33
C LEU A 63 5.20 1.73 2.03
N LEU A 64 5.28 0.84 1.04
CA LEU A 64 4.48 0.95 -0.18
C LEU A 64 3.14 0.22 -0.02
N ILE A 65 2.03 0.87 -0.38
CA ILE A 65 0.69 0.27 -0.36
C ILE A 65 0.12 0.27 -1.78
N TYR A 66 -0.28 -0.90 -2.27
CA TYR A 66 -0.75 -1.05 -3.65
C TYR A 66 -1.71 -2.25 -3.81
N ASP A 67 -2.44 -2.26 -4.93
CA ASP A 67 -3.37 -3.33 -5.29
C ASP A 67 -2.65 -4.58 -5.85
N GLU A 68 -3.12 -5.77 -5.51
CA GLU A 68 -2.50 -7.03 -5.90
C GLU A 68 -3.53 -8.00 -6.46
N MET A 69 -3.41 -8.33 -7.74
CA MET A 69 -4.36 -9.23 -8.41
C MET A 69 -4.23 -10.69 -7.97
N SER A 70 -3.02 -11.12 -7.58
CA SER A 70 -2.81 -12.50 -7.12
C SER A 70 -3.48 -12.81 -5.77
N LEU A 71 -3.94 -11.78 -5.05
CA LEU A 71 -4.68 -11.91 -3.81
C LEU A 71 -6.18 -11.69 -4.08
N PRO A 72 -7.09 -12.47 -3.48
CA PRO A 72 -8.52 -12.24 -3.59
C PRO A 72 -8.90 -10.90 -3.01
N ASN A 73 -10.05 -10.41 -3.45
CA ASN A 73 -10.57 -9.14 -3.00
C ASN A 73 -10.67 -9.05 -1.46
N GLY A 74 -10.10 -7.99 -0.89
CA GLY A 74 -10.09 -7.73 0.56
C GLY A 74 -9.06 -8.56 1.37
N VAL A 75 -8.26 -9.42 0.73
CA VAL A 75 -7.16 -10.13 1.40
C VAL A 75 -5.90 -9.29 1.34
N MET A 76 -5.29 -8.99 2.49
CA MET A 76 -4.05 -8.21 2.53
C MET A 76 -2.83 -9.06 2.86
N ARG A 77 -1.65 -8.56 2.50
CA ARG A 77 -0.37 -9.17 2.89
C ARG A 77 0.68 -8.10 3.17
N LEU A 78 1.29 -8.15 4.35
CA LEU A 78 2.47 -7.36 4.70
C LEU A 78 3.75 -8.15 4.42
N GLN A 79 4.68 -7.55 3.69
CA GLN A 79 5.95 -8.17 3.31
C GLN A 79 7.11 -7.21 3.60
N PRO A 80 8.23 -7.67 4.18
CA PRO A 80 9.38 -6.80 4.45
C PRO A 80 10.17 -6.42 3.20
N LYS A 81 10.07 -7.24 2.15
CA LYS A 81 10.72 -7.05 0.85
C LYS A 81 9.92 -7.79 -0.23
N GLY A 82 10.17 -7.47 -1.50
CA GLY A 82 9.50 -8.15 -2.61
C GLY A 82 9.95 -7.70 -4.00
N GLY A 83 9.52 -8.43 -5.03
CA GLY A 83 9.64 -8.01 -6.42
C GLY A 83 8.45 -7.16 -6.88
N HIS A 84 8.54 -6.50 -8.04
CA HIS A 84 7.42 -5.70 -8.57
C HIS A 84 6.24 -6.55 -9.06
N GLY A 85 6.43 -7.87 -9.25
CA GLY A 85 5.41 -8.74 -9.84
C GLY A 85 5.01 -8.22 -11.22
N HIS A 86 3.71 -7.98 -11.44
CA HIS A 86 3.19 -7.36 -12.66
C HIS A 86 2.76 -5.90 -12.46
N HIS A 87 3.14 -5.29 -11.33
CA HIS A 87 2.65 -3.97 -10.95
C HIS A 87 3.60 -2.84 -11.41
N ASN A 88 3.17 -2.06 -12.39
CA ASN A 88 3.97 -0.99 -13.00
C ASN A 88 4.38 0.11 -12.01
N GLY A 89 3.53 0.45 -11.03
CA GLY A 89 3.89 1.43 -10.00
C GLY A 89 5.01 0.98 -9.07
N VAL A 90 4.97 -0.25 -8.58
CA VAL A 90 6.06 -0.85 -7.79
C VAL A 90 7.35 -0.89 -8.61
N LYS A 91 7.27 -1.24 -9.90
CA LYS A 91 8.43 -1.21 -10.81
C LYS A 91 9.04 0.20 -10.89
N SER A 92 8.22 1.21 -11.15
CA SER A 92 8.64 2.61 -11.20
C SER A 92 9.30 3.07 -9.89
N VAL A 93 8.71 2.73 -8.74
CA VAL A 93 9.28 3.06 -7.43
C VAL A 93 10.62 2.37 -7.22
N MET A 94 10.75 1.08 -7.55
CA MET A 94 12.02 0.37 -7.45
C MET A 94 13.11 1.02 -8.32
N GLU A 95 12.78 1.42 -9.56
CA GLU A 95 13.72 2.09 -10.47
C GLU A 95 14.22 3.42 -9.88
N HIS A 96 13.38 4.17 -9.18
CA HIS A 96 13.73 5.46 -8.56
C HIS A 96 14.33 5.34 -7.14
N LEU A 97 14.45 4.12 -6.63
CA LEU A 97 15.11 3.79 -5.36
C LEU A 97 16.35 2.93 -5.62
N ASP A 98 17.10 3.23 -6.68
CA ASP A 98 18.33 2.56 -7.11
C ASP A 98 18.19 1.03 -7.29
N GLY A 99 17.02 0.58 -7.75
CA GLY A 99 16.71 -0.83 -7.94
C GLY A 99 16.48 -1.62 -6.64
N CYS A 100 16.45 -0.94 -5.48
CA CYS A 100 16.29 -1.58 -4.19
C CYS A 100 14.94 -2.29 -4.07
N ARG A 101 14.96 -3.46 -3.42
CA ARG A 101 13.77 -4.29 -3.17
C ARG A 101 13.44 -4.42 -1.68
N ASP A 102 14.32 -3.89 -0.83
CA ASP A 102 14.30 -4.07 0.62
C ASP A 102 13.55 -2.93 1.31
N PHE A 103 12.28 -2.79 0.95
CA PHE A 103 11.34 -1.88 1.59
C PHE A 103 10.00 -2.59 1.88
N PRO A 104 9.36 -2.28 3.02
CA PRO A 104 8.08 -2.86 3.41
C PRO A 104 6.96 -2.62 2.38
N ARG A 105 6.06 -3.59 2.25
CA ARG A 105 4.93 -3.54 1.32
C ARG A 105 3.66 -4.05 1.96
N LEU A 106 2.56 -3.32 1.78
CA LEU A 106 1.20 -3.77 2.08
C LEU A 106 0.47 -4.00 0.75
N CYS A 107 0.32 -5.26 0.38
CA CYS A 107 -0.48 -5.67 -0.77
C CYS A 107 -1.95 -5.71 -0.34
N ILE A 108 -2.85 -5.12 -1.12
CA ILE A 108 -4.30 -5.20 -0.95
C ILE A 108 -4.86 -5.99 -2.13
N GLY A 109 -5.42 -7.15 -1.84
CA GLY A 109 -6.00 -8.01 -2.85
C GLY A 109 -7.23 -7.40 -3.48
N ILE A 110 -7.27 -7.45 -4.81
CA ILE A 110 -8.42 -7.01 -5.61
C ILE A 110 -9.05 -8.17 -6.38
N GLY A 111 -8.37 -9.32 -6.47
CA GLY A 111 -8.78 -10.46 -7.26
C GLY A 111 -8.19 -10.46 -8.67
N ASN A 112 -8.47 -11.54 -9.40
CA ASN A 112 -8.06 -11.68 -10.79
C ASN A 112 -9.22 -11.31 -11.73
N PRO A 113 -8.92 -10.81 -12.94
CA PRO A 113 -9.95 -10.53 -13.94
C PRO A 113 -10.74 -11.81 -14.27
N PRO A 114 -12.08 -11.74 -14.33
CA PRO A 114 -12.90 -12.91 -14.65
C PRO A 114 -12.77 -13.31 -16.13
N GLY A 115 -12.57 -14.60 -16.38
CA GLY A 115 -12.54 -15.15 -17.73
C GLY A 115 -11.41 -14.56 -18.60
N SER A 116 -11.78 -14.02 -19.76
CA SER A 116 -10.85 -13.41 -20.73
C SER A 116 -10.90 -11.88 -20.71
N MET A 117 -11.34 -11.27 -19.61
CA MET A 117 -11.39 -9.81 -19.47
C MET A 117 -9.97 -9.22 -19.55
N ASP A 118 -9.84 -8.09 -20.26
CA ASP A 118 -8.57 -7.37 -20.32
C ASP A 118 -8.17 -6.87 -18.92
N MET A 119 -6.90 -7.07 -18.58
CA MET A 119 -6.35 -6.72 -17.28
C MET A 119 -6.44 -5.21 -16.99
N ARG A 120 -6.25 -4.35 -18.00
CA ARG A 120 -6.32 -2.89 -17.79
C ARG A 120 -7.77 -2.46 -17.57
N ALA A 121 -8.70 -3.02 -18.33
CA ALA A 121 -10.13 -2.78 -18.13
C ALA A 121 -10.57 -3.16 -16.71
N TYR A 122 -10.14 -4.31 -16.21
CA TYR A 122 -10.42 -4.75 -14.84
C TYR A 122 -9.89 -3.77 -13.78
N LEU A 123 -8.62 -3.35 -13.89
CA LEU A 123 -7.99 -2.42 -12.94
C LEU A 123 -8.62 -1.02 -12.92
N LEU A 124 -9.18 -0.58 -14.05
CA LEU A 124 -9.83 0.73 -14.18
C LEU A 124 -11.32 0.71 -13.81
N GLN A 125 -11.89 -0.48 -13.59
CA GLN A 125 -13.28 -0.62 -13.21
C GLN A 125 -13.50 -0.22 -11.74
N LYS A 126 -14.69 0.28 -11.44
CA LYS A 126 -15.14 0.45 -10.05
C LYS A 126 -15.50 -0.91 -9.44
N PHE A 127 -15.16 -1.11 -8.17
CA PHE A 127 -15.64 -2.23 -7.39
C PHE A 127 -17.17 -2.30 -7.37
N SER A 128 -17.70 -3.52 -7.44
CA SER A 128 -19.11 -3.82 -7.13
C SER A 128 -19.41 -3.55 -5.66
N SER A 129 -20.69 -3.51 -5.28
CA SER A 129 -21.09 -3.29 -3.90
C SER A 129 -20.53 -4.36 -2.94
N GLU A 130 -20.52 -5.62 -3.36
CA GLU A 130 -19.97 -6.74 -2.56
C GLU A 130 -18.46 -6.61 -2.40
N GLU A 131 -17.75 -6.35 -3.50
CA GLU A 131 -16.30 -6.16 -3.47
C GLU A 131 -15.94 -4.95 -2.61
N ARG A 132 -16.73 -3.88 -2.70
CA ARG A 132 -16.52 -2.66 -1.92
C ARG A 132 -16.64 -2.92 -0.42
N THR A 133 -17.64 -3.69 0.02
CA THR A 133 -17.78 -4.07 1.43
C THR A 133 -16.58 -4.87 1.93
N GLN A 134 -16.06 -5.79 1.12
CA GLN A 134 -14.87 -6.57 1.45
C GLN A 134 -13.61 -5.69 1.54
N VAL A 135 -13.44 -4.76 0.59
CA VAL A 135 -12.33 -3.79 0.60
C VAL A 135 -12.43 -2.86 1.80
N ASP A 136 -13.61 -2.31 2.10
CA ASP A 136 -13.80 -1.40 3.24
C ASP A 136 -13.46 -2.10 4.57
N SER A 137 -13.90 -3.36 4.75
CA SER A 137 -13.49 -4.19 5.90
C SER A 137 -11.99 -4.48 5.93
N ALA A 138 -11.37 -4.64 4.75
CA ALA A 138 -9.93 -4.81 4.64
C ALA A 138 -9.18 -3.53 5.04
N LEU A 139 -9.65 -2.34 4.62
CA LEU A 139 -9.02 -1.08 4.97
C LEU A 139 -8.99 -0.84 6.48
N GLU A 140 -10.05 -1.21 7.21
CA GLU A 140 -10.08 -1.14 8.68
C GLU A 140 -9.01 -2.04 9.32
N GLN A 141 -8.91 -3.29 8.87
CA GLN A 141 -7.90 -4.23 9.36
C GLN A 141 -6.48 -3.82 8.96
N GLY A 142 -6.36 -3.21 7.77
CA GLY A 142 -5.10 -2.69 7.24
C GLY A 142 -4.58 -1.57 8.12
N MET A 143 -5.47 -0.74 8.68
CA MET A 143 -5.08 0.36 9.55
C MET A 143 -4.39 -0.15 10.81
N GLU A 144 -4.94 -1.17 11.44
CA GLU A 144 -4.34 -1.81 12.61
C GLU A 144 -2.98 -2.46 12.28
N ALA A 145 -2.88 -3.06 11.10
CA ALA A 145 -1.64 -3.65 10.61
C ALA A 145 -0.55 -2.58 10.35
N VAL A 146 -0.92 -1.44 9.77
CA VAL A 146 -0.02 -0.30 9.55
C VAL A 146 0.44 0.28 10.88
N ARG A 147 -0.46 0.51 11.85
CA ARG A 147 -0.08 0.96 13.20
C ARG A 147 0.88 0.01 13.87
N THR A 148 0.60 -1.28 13.80
CA THR A 148 1.47 -2.32 14.36
C THR A 148 2.86 -2.29 13.73
N LEU A 149 2.93 -2.18 12.40
CA LEU A 149 4.20 -2.10 11.68
C LEU A 149 5.00 -0.85 12.04
N VAL A 150 4.34 0.31 12.09
CA VAL A 150 5.01 1.58 12.39
C VAL A 150 5.52 1.62 13.83
N LEU A 151 4.73 1.15 14.80
CA LEU A 151 5.08 1.24 16.22
C LEU A 151 6.00 0.11 16.70
N ARG A 152 5.88 -1.09 16.10
CA ARG A 152 6.52 -2.30 16.63
C ARG A 152 7.33 -3.08 15.59
N GLY A 153 7.42 -2.59 14.36
CA GLY A 153 8.11 -3.25 13.26
C GLY A 153 7.52 -4.61 12.87
N PHE A 154 8.27 -5.37 12.08
CA PHE A 154 7.93 -6.76 11.76
C PHE A 154 8.08 -7.65 12.99
N ASN A 155 6.96 -8.20 13.46
CA ASN A 155 6.88 -9.01 14.66
C ASN A 155 5.83 -10.13 14.53
N GLY A 156 5.62 -10.88 15.61
CA GLY A 156 4.63 -11.96 15.67
C GLY A 156 3.19 -11.53 15.38
N SER A 157 2.81 -10.28 15.65
CA SER A 157 1.47 -9.76 15.32
C SER A 157 1.27 -9.61 13.81
N ILE A 158 2.30 -9.16 13.07
CA ILE A 158 2.23 -9.08 11.60
C ILE A 158 2.20 -10.49 10.99
N ASN A 159 2.97 -11.43 11.54
CA ASN A 159 2.88 -12.83 11.11
C ASN A 159 1.48 -13.40 11.31
N ARG A 160 0.86 -13.12 12.47
CA ARG A 160 -0.53 -13.51 12.75
C ARG A 160 -1.51 -12.82 11.82
N PHE A 161 -1.36 -11.53 11.55
CA PHE A 161 -2.17 -10.80 10.58
C PHE A 161 -2.12 -11.49 9.21
N ASN A 162 -0.93 -11.76 8.68
CA ASN A 162 -0.76 -12.46 7.40
C ASN A 162 -1.40 -13.85 7.39
N LEU A 163 -1.28 -14.61 8.49
CA LEU A 163 -1.95 -15.92 8.62
C LEU A 163 -3.47 -15.79 8.62
N THR A 164 -4.04 -14.85 9.38
CA THR A 164 -5.48 -14.58 9.39
C THR A 164 -5.99 -14.19 8.00
N GLN A 165 -5.27 -13.32 7.29
CA GLN A 165 -5.62 -12.97 5.91
C GLN A 165 -5.53 -14.18 4.97
N LYS A 166 -4.53 -15.07 5.15
CA LYS A 166 -4.44 -16.33 4.40
C LYS A 166 -5.62 -17.26 4.66
N TYR A 167 -6.16 -17.32 5.88
CA TYR A 167 -7.34 -18.14 6.17
C TYR A 167 -8.65 -17.54 5.63
N LYS A 168 -8.74 -16.22 5.43
CA LYS A 168 -9.86 -15.63 4.68
C LYS A 168 -9.93 -16.16 3.24
N TYR A 169 -8.78 -16.41 2.62
CA TYR A 169 -8.67 -16.99 1.27
C TYR A 169 -9.30 -18.40 1.18
N HIS A 170 -9.17 -19.22 2.24
CA HIS A 170 -9.57 -20.63 2.23
C HIS A 170 -11.02 -20.86 2.68
N LYS A 171 -11.80 -19.79 2.89
CA LYS A 171 -13.21 -19.87 3.33
C LYS A 171 -14.22 -19.92 2.17
N VAL A 172 -13.77 -20.27 0.97
CA VAL A 172 -14.61 -20.48 -0.23
C VAL A 172 -14.52 -21.92 -0.67
#